data_AF-A0A942Q1L9-F1
#
_entry.id   AF-A0A942Q1L9-F1
#
_cell.length_a   1.000
_cell.length_b   1.000
_cell.length_c   1.000
_cell.angle_alpha   90.00
_cell.angle_beta   90.00
_cell.angle_gamma   90.00
#
_symmetry.space_group_name_H-M   'P 1'
#
loop_
_entity.id
_entity.type
_entity.pdbx_description
1 polymer ?
#
loop_
_entity_poly.entity_id
_entity_poly.type
_entity_poly.pdbx_seq_one_letter_code
_entity_poly.pdbx_strand_id
1 'polypeptide(L)'
;MSINNISNHVFNSTVSRIDHFPSIATPGERVIEKVRTVSKAVFSEARKLPSEHPKVFFASLSISAALLLGGAVYALYRSRKHNQPLPQPKLFFSEKEIAITQAYIKDKKFSEAEKYVEKIVDTFLSSNEIVKQLGEESRESFSAHLAKRIYDVASIPGASKSSQIKMVENILSNFSSFLGQIKRRAETDSRKGKLAYLGVEGNARLTEMVALGKETHCKGKIPFKLIFSNDEERVELVYKPRSMLAELLVCDEQRGLLKNFGFGTYKVLDYEEEGEGSDRFYGYCDLLKNEREDNTLDSREELHDYFTKLCMLDKIAEHLGISDLHYQNILVSNKSPYLIDLEVFLIPNFETATSCIFSKEDGAAYYFDASDGEEPSLQGLNRLWFTANYQEEVFKGQSRGQLNYRITEEHLRLAGINVDTLAETIDMPEACVGEDYEERIEEIRQSLEQGRGRFVLMKTSELLGAYRVIDPSQEEAVEIFLDDIKKEVEKLHFTFHSDNVDQIKAQIREDFFNRDIPVFYYDSQTSCLYYQDVIIGRPSDS
;
A
#
# COMPACT_ATOMS: atom_id res chain seq x y z
N MET A 1 64.45 -27.23 -24.13
CA MET A 1 63.43 -27.06 -23.07
C MET A 1 62.14 -26.58 -23.73
N SER A 2 60.99 -27.16 -23.37
CA SER A 2 59.71 -27.09 -24.09
C SER A 2 59.14 -25.66 -24.22
N ILE A 3 58.86 -25.24 -25.46
CA ILE A 3 58.23 -23.95 -25.82
C ILE A 3 56.81 -23.82 -25.21
N ASN A 4 56.16 -24.93 -24.81
CA ASN A 4 54.82 -24.90 -24.22
C ASN A 4 54.80 -24.45 -22.74
N ASN A 5 55.94 -24.40 -22.04
CA ASN A 5 55.96 -23.97 -20.64
C ASN A 5 56.15 -22.45 -20.48
N ILE A 6 56.68 -21.77 -21.50
CA ILE A 6 56.86 -20.30 -21.47
C ILE A 6 55.50 -19.60 -21.65
N SER A 7 54.59 -20.14 -22.47
CA SER A 7 53.28 -19.50 -22.69
C SER A 7 52.39 -19.51 -21.44
N ASN A 8 52.37 -20.60 -20.67
CA ASN A 8 51.58 -20.66 -19.44
C ASN A 8 52.15 -19.77 -18.32
N HIS A 9 53.47 -19.64 -18.22
CA HIS A 9 54.10 -18.85 -17.17
C HIS A 9 53.95 -17.34 -17.41
N VAL A 10 54.08 -16.89 -18.66
CA VAL A 10 53.82 -15.50 -19.06
C VAL A 10 52.32 -15.17 -18.95
N PHE A 11 51.44 -16.09 -19.34
CA PHE A 11 49.98 -15.94 -19.23
C PHE A 11 49.54 -15.80 -17.77
N ASN A 12 49.99 -16.69 -16.88
CA ASN A 12 49.69 -16.60 -15.45
C ASN A 12 50.26 -15.32 -14.83
N SER A 13 51.47 -14.87 -15.22
CA SER A 13 52.04 -13.62 -14.70
C SER A 13 51.33 -12.34 -15.16
N THR A 14 50.65 -12.38 -16.31
CA THR A 14 49.89 -11.24 -16.86
C THR A 14 48.50 -11.18 -16.21
N VAL A 15 47.86 -12.34 -16.00
CA VAL A 15 46.55 -12.44 -15.34
C VAL A 15 46.68 -12.19 -13.82
N SER A 16 47.78 -12.63 -13.19
CA SER A 16 48.02 -12.45 -11.75
C SER A 16 48.45 -11.03 -11.35
N ARG A 17 48.70 -10.13 -12.31
CA ARG A 17 48.98 -8.70 -12.06
C ARG A 17 47.72 -7.83 -12.14
N ILE A 18 46.56 -8.42 -12.43
CA ILE A 18 45.26 -7.76 -12.35
C ILE A 18 44.79 -7.94 -10.90
N ASP A 19 45.30 -7.10 -10.00
CA ASP A 19 45.12 -7.32 -8.56
C ASP A 19 43.66 -7.19 -8.10
N HIS A 20 42.76 -6.58 -8.87
CA HIS A 20 41.33 -6.48 -8.52
C HIS A 20 40.43 -6.82 -9.71
N PHE A 21 39.84 -8.03 -9.70
CA PHE A 21 38.59 -8.26 -10.41
C PHE A 21 37.45 -7.59 -9.62
N PRO A 22 36.77 -6.57 -10.15
CA PRO A 22 35.64 -5.98 -9.45
C PRO A 22 34.51 -7.01 -9.36
N SER A 23 33.98 -7.22 -8.16
CA SER A 23 32.80 -8.08 -7.96
C SER A 23 31.63 -7.60 -8.82
N ILE A 24 31.02 -8.52 -9.57
CA ILE A 24 29.86 -8.23 -10.42
C ILE A 24 28.61 -8.33 -9.53
N ALA A 25 28.30 -7.25 -8.83
CA ALA A 25 27.17 -7.18 -7.90
C ALA A 25 26.26 -5.97 -8.17
N THR A 26 25.96 -5.63 -9.43
CA THR A 26 24.93 -4.62 -9.79
C THR A 26 24.36 -4.82 -11.21
N PRO A 27 23.05 -4.62 -11.46
CA PRO A 27 22.41 -4.83 -12.78
C PRO A 27 22.44 -3.57 -13.67
N GLY A 28 22.36 -3.77 -15.00
CA GLY A 28 22.19 -2.69 -16.00
C GLY A 28 23.45 -2.29 -16.77
N GLU A 29 23.34 -1.29 -17.66
CA GLU A 29 24.32 -0.80 -18.68
C GLU A 29 25.79 -0.77 -18.23
N ARG A 30 26.04 -0.60 -16.92
CA ARG A 30 27.35 -0.70 -16.27
C ARG A 30 28.08 -2.02 -16.51
N VAL A 31 27.39 -3.14 -16.79
CA VAL A 31 28.06 -4.43 -17.12
C VAL A 31 28.71 -4.37 -18.50
N ILE A 32 28.05 -3.80 -19.50
CA ILE A 32 28.61 -3.65 -20.85
C ILE A 32 29.77 -2.65 -20.81
N GLU A 33 29.63 -1.56 -20.06
CA GLU A 33 30.69 -0.56 -19.85
C GLU A 33 31.93 -1.18 -19.17
N LYS A 34 31.73 -2.01 -18.14
CA LYS A 34 32.81 -2.73 -17.43
C LYS A 34 33.47 -3.78 -18.31
N VAL A 35 32.70 -4.58 -19.06
CA VAL A 35 33.26 -5.53 -20.04
C VAL A 35 34.05 -4.78 -21.10
N ARG A 36 33.56 -3.65 -21.62
CA ARG A 36 34.25 -2.79 -22.59
C ARG A 36 35.55 -2.22 -22.03
N THR A 37 35.57 -1.85 -20.75
CA THR A 37 36.75 -1.34 -20.04
C THR A 37 37.79 -2.43 -19.85
N VAL A 38 37.39 -3.62 -19.39
CA VAL A 38 38.28 -4.79 -19.26
C VAL A 38 38.83 -5.21 -20.62
N SER A 39 37.99 -5.27 -21.66
CA SER A 39 38.43 -5.58 -23.03
C SER A 39 39.41 -4.55 -23.57
N LYS A 40 39.20 -3.24 -23.31
CA LYS A 40 40.16 -2.18 -23.69
C LYS A 40 41.50 -2.33 -22.95
N ALA A 41 41.48 -2.65 -21.66
CA ALA A 41 42.69 -2.85 -20.87
C ALA A 41 43.49 -4.08 -21.36
N VAL A 42 42.81 -5.19 -21.62
CA VAL A 42 43.43 -6.41 -22.19
C VAL A 42 43.98 -6.13 -23.59
N PHE A 43 43.27 -5.40 -24.45
CA PHE A 43 43.77 -5.02 -25.78
C PHE A 43 44.96 -4.06 -25.72
N SER A 44 44.97 -3.12 -24.77
CA SER A 44 46.07 -2.18 -24.53
C SER A 44 47.35 -2.92 -24.16
N GLU A 45 47.28 -3.91 -23.27
CA GLU A 45 48.44 -4.73 -22.92
C GLU A 45 48.82 -5.71 -24.03
N ALA A 46 47.85 -6.30 -24.72
CA ALA A 46 48.12 -7.17 -25.87
C ALA A 46 48.85 -6.44 -27.01
N ARG A 47 48.59 -5.15 -27.22
CA ARG A 47 49.29 -4.30 -28.21
C ARG A 47 50.76 -4.05 -27.88
N LYS A 48 51.22 -4.29 -26.65
CA LYS A 48 52.64 -4.16 -26.26
C LYS A 48 53.46 -5.43 -26.49
N LEU A 49 52.81 -6.53 -26.92
CA LEU A 49 53.45 -7.82 -27.20
C LEU A 49 53.87 -8.11 -28.67
N PRO A 50 53.88 -7.20 -29.69
CA PRO A 50 53.79 -7.66 -31.08
C PRO A 50 55.11 -8.15 -31.71
N SER A 51 56.27 -8.05 -31.05
CA SER A 51 57.53 -8.47 -31.70
C SER A 51 57.97 -9.91 -31.41
N GLU A 52 57.49 -10.56 -30.34
CA GLU A 52 58.09 -11.84 -29.92
C GLU A 52 57.12 -13.03 -29.89
N HIS A 53 55.81 -12.85 -29.69
CA HIS A 53 54.87 -13.98 -29.51
C HIS A 53 53.50 -13.80 -30.21
N PRO A 54 53.42 -13.90 -31.55
CA PRO A 54 52.18 -13.68 -32.32
C PRO A 54 51.03 -14.64 -31.96
N LYS A 55 51.31 -15.87 -31.52
CA LYS A 55 50.27 -16.81 -31.09
C LYS A 55 49.52 -16.36 -29.82
N VAL A 56 50.20 -15.65 -28.92
CA VAL A 56 49.61 -15.12 -27.67
C VAL A 56 48.72 -13.92 -27.97
N PHE A 57 49.13 -13.09 -28.94
CA PHE A 57 48.30 -11.98 -29.44
C PHE A 57 46.98 -12.48 -30.06
N PHE A 58 47.02 -13.48 -30.94
CA PHE A 58 45.79 -14.04 -31.52
C PHE A 58 44.92 -14.80 -30.51
N ALA A 59 45.51 -15.47 -29.51
CA ALA A 59 44.74 -16.11 -28.44
C ALA A 59 44.01 -15.09 -27.54
N SER A 60 44.68 -13.99 -27.17
CA SER A 60 44.06 -12.91 -26.37
C SER A 60 42.98 -12.15 -27.15
N LEU A 61 43.14 -12.00 -28.47
CA LEU A 61 42.08 -11.47 -29.35
C LEU A 61 40.84 -12.37 -29.37
N SER A 62 41.05 -13.68 -29.50
CA SER A 62 39.99 -14.70 -29.53
C SER A 62 39.21 -14.73 -28.21
N ILE A 63 39.90 -14.65 -27.07
CA ILE A 63 39.26 -14.65 -25.74
C ILE A 63 38.49 -13.35 -25.49
N SER A 64 39.07 -12.20 -25.88
CA SER A 64 38.39 -10.91 -25.76
C SER A 64 37.14 -10.85 -26.64
N ALA A 65 37.21 -11.39 -27.87
CA ALA A 65 36.06 -11.54 -28.75
C ALA A 65 35.01 -12.49 -28.17
N ALA A 66 35.42 -13.61 -27.57
CA ALA A 66 34.51 -14.56 -26.92
C ALA A 66 33.82 -13.97 -25.68
N LEU A 67 34.51 -13.16 -24.88
CA LEU A 67 33.94 -12.47 -23.72
C LEU A 67 32.96 -11.37 -24.15
N LEU A 68 33.28 -10.61 -25.21
CA LEU A 68 32.38 -9.61 -25.78
C LEU A 68 31.14 -10.24 -26.42
N LEU A 69 31.30 -11.34 -27.16
CA LEU A 69 30.19 -12.11 -27.74
C LEU A 69 29.36 -12.76 -26.64
N GLY A 70 29.97 -13.37 -25.63
CA GLY A 70 29.27 -13.97 -24.49
C GLY A 70 28.50 -12.93 -23.68
N GLY A 71 29.11 -11.76 -23.41
CA GLY A 71 28.46 -10.64 -22.73
C GLY A 71 27.32 -10.02 -23.56
N ALA A 72 27.52 -9.87 -24.87
CA ALA A 72 26.48 -9.36 -25.78
C ALA A 72 25.32 -10.36 -25.94
N VAL A 73 25.61 -11.66 -26.05
CA VAL A 73 24.61 -12.74 -26.09
C VAL A 73 23.86 -12.82 -24.77
N TYR A 74 24.53 -12.69 -23.63
CA TYR A 74 23.88 -12.65 -22.31
C TYR A 74 23.02 -11.40 -22.13
N ALA A 75 23.48 -10.22 -22.57
CA ALA A 75 22.70 -8.99 -22.56
C ALA A 75 21.49 -9.07 -23.51
N LEU A 76 21.65 -9.64 -24.71
CA LEU A 76 20.56 -9.90 -25.66
C LEU A 76 19.58 -10.96 -25.14
N TYR A 77 20.08 -12.02 -24.49
CA TYR A 77 19.27 -13.06 -23.86
C TYR A 77 18.45 -12.47 -22.70
N ARG A 78 19.05 -11.62 -21.86
CA ARG A 78 18.36 -10.99 -20.73
C ARG A 78 17.38 -9.88 -21.18
N SER A 79 17.75 -9.09 -22.19
CA SER A 79 16.85 -8.13 -22.84
C SER A 79 15.64 -8.82 -23.48
N ARG A 80 15.84 -9.98 -24.12
CA ARG A 80 14.74 -10.81 -24.64
C ARG A 80 13.93 -11.47 -23.53
N LYS A 81 14.51 -11.82 -22.39
CA LYS A 81 13.78 -12.45 -21.27
C LYS A 81 12.98 -11.44 -20.43
N HIS A 82 13.38 -10.17 -20.41
CA HIS A 82 12.59 -9.08 -19.81
C HIS A 82 11.52 -8.51 -20.76
N ASN A 83 11.70 -8.62 -22.08
CA ASN A 83 10.73 -8.16 -23.08
C ASN A 83 9.93 -9.29 -23.76
N GLN A 84 10.14 -10.54 -23.36
CA GLN A 84 9.19 -11.61 -23.70
C GLN A 84 8.02 -11.46 -22.73
N PRO A 85 6.78 -11.32 -23.22
CA PRO A 85 5.63 -11.49 -22.34
C PRO A 85 5.83 -12.83 -21.63
N LEU A 86 5.75 -12.82 -20.29
CA LEU A 86 5.69 -14.04 -19.51
C LEU A 86 4.74 -15.00 -20.25
N PRO A 87 5.06 -16.31 -20.35
CA PRO A 87 4.15 -17.26 -20.99
C PRO A 87 2.76 -16.98 -20.44
N GLN A 88 1.85 -16.53 -21.33
CA GLN A 88 0.52 -16.10 -20.94
C GLN A 88 0.00 -17.19 -20.01
N PRO A 89 -0.29 -16.87 -18.72
CA PRO A 89 -0.80 -17.86 -17.81
C PRO A 89 -1.95 -18.54 -18.54
N LYS A 90 -1.97 -19.88 -18.58
CA LYS A 90 -3.15 -20.60 -19.08
C LYS A 90 -4.35 -19.92 -18.46
N LEU A 91 -5.28 -19.46 -19.29
CA LEU A 91 -6.49 -18.80 -18.84
C LEU A 91 -7.09 -19.63 -17.70
N PHE A 92 -6.97 -19.12 -16.47
CA PHE A 92 -7.51 -19.79 -15.28
C PHE A 92 -9.03 -19.67 -15.24
N PHE A 93 -9.56 -18.71 -16.00
CA PHE A 93 -10.97 -18.42 -16.14
C PHE A 93 -11.34 -18.41 -17.63
N SER A 94 -12.30 -19.24 -18.04
CA SER A 94 -12.87 -19.22 -19.38
C SER A 94 -14.34 -18.81 -19.36
N GLU A 95 -14.93 -18.65 -20.54
CA GLU A 95 -16.37 -18.41 -20.69
C GLU A 95 -17.22 -19.47 -19.97
N LYS A 96 -16.71 -20.70 -19.84
CA LYS A 96 -17.39 -21.80 -19.16
C LYS A 96 -17.48 -21.56 -17.66
N GLU A 97 -16.38 -21.20 -17.01
CA GLU A 97 -16.36 -20.94 -15.56
C GLU A 97 -17.30 -19.78 -15.21
N ILE A 98 -17.27 -18.68 -15.98
CA ILE A 98 -18.22 -17.55 -15.79
C ILE A 98 -19.66 -18.01 -15.94
N ALA A 99 -19.96 -18.75 -17.00
CA ALA A 99 -21.32 -19.21 -17.26
C ALA A 99 -21.85 -20.13 -16.15
N ILE A 100 -20.99 -20.96 -15.56
CA ILE A 100 -21.35 -21.84 -14.44
C ILE A 100 -21.62 -21.01 -13.18
N THR A 101 -20.73 -20.07 -12.83
CA THR A 101 -20.93 -19.19 -11.66
C THR A 101 -22.21 -18.38 -11.80
N GLN A 102 -22.47 -17.81 -12.98
CA GLN A 102 -23.70 -17.07 -13.27
C GLN A 102 -24.96 -17.94 -13.19
N ALA A 103 -24.88 -19.19 -13.63
CA ALA A 103 -26.00 -20.12 -13.51
C ALA A 103 -26.34 -20.38 -12.03
N TYR A 104 -25.33 -20.59 -11.18
CA TYR A 104 -25.54 -20.73 -9.74
C TYR A 104 -26.16 -19.47 -9.11
N ILE A 105 -25.63 -18.28 -9.43
CA ILE A 105 -26.17 -17.00 -8.95
C ILE A 105 -27.62 -16.81 -9.37
N LYS A 106 -27.95 -17.10 -10.64
CA LYS A 106 -29.32 -16.99 -11.18
C LYS A 106 -30.29 -17.96 -10.48
N ASP A 107 -29.81 -19.15 -10.13
CA ASP A 107 -30.56 -20.15 -9.37
C ASP A 107 -30.61 -19.87 -7.85
N LYS A 108 -30.08 -18.73 -7.40
CA LYS A 108 -29.95 -18.35 -5.97
C LYS A 108 -29.12 -19.35 -5.13
N LYS A 109 -28.19 -20.05 -5.78
CA LYS A 109 -27.24 -21.01 -5.18
C LYS A 109 -25.91 -20.30 -4.87
N PHE A 110 -25.96 -19.30 -4.00
CA PHE A 110 -24.82 -18.43 -3.73
C PHE A 110 -23.64 -19.18 -3.11
N SER A 111 -23.89 -20.08 -2.15
CA SER A 111 -22.84 -20.89 -1.52
C SER A 111 -22.12 -21.80 -2.53
N GLU A 112 -22.85 -22.37 -3.50
CA GLU A 112 -22.27 -23.20 -4.54
C GLU A 112 -21.46 -22.37 -5.55
N ALA A 113 -21.90 -21.15 -5.86
CA ALA A 113 -21.14 -20.22 -6.70
C ALA A 113 -19.81 -19.82 -6.04
N GLU A 114 -19.84 -19.48 -4.74
CA GLU A 114 -18.64 -19.14 -3.96
C GLU A 114 -17.65 -20.30 -3.94
N LYS A 115 -18.10 -21.51 -3.55
CA LYS A 115 -17.26 -22.72 -3.55
C LYS A 115 -16.66 -23.05 -4.92
N TYR A 116 -17.40 -22.79 -5.99
CA TYR A 116 -16.92 -23.01 -7.34
C TYR A 116 -15.79 -22.02 -7.70
N VAL A 117 -15.93 -20.75 -7.34
CA VAL A 117 -14.91 -19.73 -7.52
C VAL A 117 -13.67 -20.03 -6.66
N GLU A 118 -13.84 -20.38 -5.39
CA GLU A 118 -12.75 -20.78 -4.48
C GLU A 118 -11.88 -21.89 -5.09
N LYS A 119 -12.51 -22.93 -5.66
CA LYS A 119 -11.77 -24.02 -6.32
C LYS A 119 -10.89 -23.55 -7.47
N ILE A 120 -11.35 -22.55 -8.23
CA ILE A 120 -10.58 -21.99 -9.35
C ILE A 120 -9.40 -21.17 -8.81
N VAL A 121 -9.67 -20.35 -7.78
CA VAL A 121 -8.63 -19.57 -7.07
C VAL A 121 -7.58 -20.48 -6.46
N ASP A 122 -7.96 -21.56 -5.80
CA ASP A 122 -7.02 -22.54 -5.22
C ASP A 122 -6.13 -23.19 -6.28
N THR A 123 -6.67 -23.44 -7.47
CA THR A 123 -5.91 -23.98 -8.60
C THR A 123 -4.85 -22.96 -9.06
N PHE A 124 -5.25 -21.69 -9.18
CA PHE A 124 -4.35 -20.59 -9.49
C PHE A 124 -3.25 -20.43 -8.42
N LEU A 125 -3.62 -20.34 -7.14
CA LEU A 125 -2.69 -20.18 -6.02
C LEU A 125 -1.70 -21.36 -5.94
N SER A 126 -2.17 -22.59 -6.14
CA SER A 126 -1.31 -23.79 -6.17
C SER A 126 -0.30 -23.78 -7.31
N SER A 127 -0.55 -23.01 -8.37
CA SER A 127 0.36 -22.86 -9.51
C SER A 127 1.35 -21.69 -9.36
N ASN A 128 1.09 -20.76 -8.43
CA ASN A 128 1.90 -19.56 -8.25
C ASN A 128 3.16 -19.86 -7.42
N GLU A 129 4.35 -19.61 -7.99
CA GLU A 129 5.64 -19.92 -7.36
C GLU A 129 5.93 -19.11 -6.10
N ILE A 130 5.38 -17.90 -5.96
CA ILE A 130 5.54 -17.08 -4.75
C ILE A 130 4.68 -17.64 -3.64
N VAL A 131 3.43 -17.99 -3.93
CA VAL A 131 2.50 -18.57 -2.95
C VAL A 131 3.04 -19.89 -2.39
N LYS A 132 3.69 -20.72 -3.23
CA LYS A 132 4.34 -21.97 -2.78
C LYS A 132 5.48 -21.77 -1.76
N GLN A 133 6.04 -20.56 -1.67
CA GLN A 133 7.11 -20.24 -0.73
C GLN A 133 6.59 -19.62 0.57
N LEU A 134 5.30 -19.29 0.63
CA LEU A 134 4.62 -18.78 1.81
C LEU A 134 3.85 -19.92 2.49
N GLY A 135 3.49 -19.73 3.75
CA GLY A 135 2.75 -20.74 4.49
C GLY A 135 1.23 -20.68 4.27
N GLU A 136 0.52 -21.39 5.15
CA GLU A 136 -0.92 -21.66 5.02
C GLU A 136 -1.76 -20.40 5.26
N GLU A 137 -1.36 -19.53 6.20
CA GLU A 137 -2.07 -18.29 6.53
C GLU A 137 -2.15 -17.38 5.29
N SER A 138 -1.06 -17.28 4.52
CA SER A 138 -1.05 -16.56 3.24
C SER A 138 -2.02 -17.16 2.24
N ARG A 139 -1.99 -18.49 2.08
CA ARG A 139 -2.84 -19.17 1.09
C ARG A 139 -4.31 -18.98 1.38
N GLU A 140 -4.72 -19.14 2.64
CA GLU A 140 -6.11 -18.92 3.08
C GLU A 140 -6.54 -17.46 2.86
N SER A 141 -5.70 -16.51 3.28
CA SER A 141 -5.94 -15.07 3.08
C SER A 141 -6.11 -14.72 1.60
N PHE A 142 -5.23 -15.24 0.74
CA PHE A 142 -5.28 -14.98 -0.69
C PHE A 142 -6.50 -15.62 -1.34
N SER A 143 -6.86 -16.84 -0.91
CA SER A 143 -8.02 -17.55 -1.45
C SER A 143 -9.30 -16.78 -1.14
N ALA A 144 -9.48 -16.38 0.13
CA ALA A 144 -10.63 -15.58 0.55
C ALA A 144 -10.70 -14.22 -0.18
N HIS A 145 -9.57 -13.50 -0.28
CA HIS A 145 -9.51 -12.21 -0.97
C HIS A 145 -9.86 -12.34 -2.46
N LEU A 146 -9.20 -13.23 -3.20
CA LEU A 146 -9.42 -13.39 -4.64
C LEU A 146 -10.80 -13.97 -4.94
N ALA A 147 -11.28 -14.94 -4.15
CA ALA A 147 -12.58 -15.57 -4.39
C ALA A 147 -13.71 -14.56 -4.31
N LYS A 148 -13.72 -13.72 -3.27
CA LYS A 148 -14.69 -12.62 -3.12
C LYS A 148 -14.68 -11.69 -4.35
N ARG A 149 -13.48 -11.30 -4.80
CA ARG A 149 -13.29 -10.35 -5.90
C ARG A 149 -13.73 -10.91 -7.25
N ILE A 150 -13.43 -12.18 -7.51
CA ILE A 150 -13.85 -12.86 -8.75
C ILE A 150 -15.36 -13.14 -8.72
N TYR A 151 -15.90 -13.48 -7.56
CA TYR A 151 -17.35 -13.63 -7.36
C TYR A 151 -18.10 -12.31 -7.65
N ASP A 152 -17.58 -11.17 -7.16
CA ASP A 152 -18.15 -9.85 -7.44
C ASP A 152 -18.21 -9.57 -8.95
N VAL A 153 -17.16 -9.91 -9.70
CA VAL A 153 -17.11 -9.76 -11.17
C VAL A 153 -18.18 -10.61 -11.87
N ALA A 154 -18.34 -11.87 -11.46
CA ALA A 154 -19.34 -12.77 -12.03
C ALA A 154 -20.79 -12.30 -11.74
N SER A 155 -20.96 -11.49 -10.69
CA SER A 155 -22.23 -10.97 -10.21
C SER A 155 -22.65 -9.64 -10.86
N ILE A 156 -21.81 -9.01 -11.69
CA ILE A 156 -22.12 -7.72 -12.33
C ILE A 156 -23.31 -7.89 -13.29
N PRO A 157 -24.45 -7.20 -13.05
CA PRO A 157 -25.61 -7.29 -13.92
C PRO A 157 -25.34 -6.76 -15.33
N GLY A 158 -25.68 -7.52 -16.36
CA GLY A 158 -25.60 -7.07 -17.75
C GLY A 158 -24.19 -6.96 -18.34
N ALA A 159 -23.14 -7.26 -17.57
CA ALA A 159 -21.77 -7.26 -18.08
C ALA A 159 -21.56 -8.36 -19.13
N SER A 160 -20.80 -8.04 -20.18
CA SER A 160 -20.44 -9.03 -21.20
C SER A 160 -19.47 -10.08 -20.64
N LYS A 161 -19.60 -11.34 -21.09
CA LYS A 161 -18.68 -12.42 -20.67
C LYS A 161 -17.22 -12.08 -20.97
N SER A 162 -16.95 -11.49 -22.13
CA SER A 162 -15.60 -11.05 -22.51
C SER A 162 -15.03 -10.00 -21.55
N SER A 163 -15.86 -9.06 -21.09
CA SER A 163 -15.44 -8.05 -20.11
C SER A 163 -15.13 -8.69 -18.76
N GLN A 164 -16.00 -9.61 -18.31
CA GLN A 164 -15.80 -10.35 -17.07
C GLN A 164 -14.54 -11.23 -17.10
N ILE A 165 -14.25 -11.92 -18.22
CA ILE A 165 -12.99 -12.68 -18.39
C ILE A 165 -11.80 -11.74 -18.20
N LYS A 166 -11.79 -10.61 -18.92
CA LYS A 166 -10.70 -9.63 -18.87
C LYS A 166 -10.51 -9.05 -17.46
N MET A 167 -11.59 -8.79 -16.73
CA MET A 167 -11.49 -8.36 -15.33
C MET A 167 -10.84 -9.42 -14.43
N VAL A 168 -11.24 -10.68 -14.56
CA VAL A 168 -10.65 -11.77 -13.77
C VAL A 168 -9.18 -11.96 -14.13
N GLU A 169 -8.83 -11.90 -15.41
CA GLU A 169 -7.44 -11.94 -15.88
C GLU A 169 -6.60 -10.81 -15.27
N ASN A 170 -7.12 -9.58 -15.28
CA ASN A 170 -6.47 -8.42 -14.67
C ASN A 170 -6.27 -8.62 -13.17
N ILE A 171 -7.30 -9.05 -12.43
CA ILE A 171 -7.19 -9.33 -10.99
C ILE A 171 -6.05 -10.33 -10.72
N LEU A 172 -6.06 -11.49 -11.39
CA LEU A 172 -5.09 -12.55 -11.14
C LEU A 172 -3.66 -12.15 -11.56
N SER A 173 -3.52 -11.46 -12.68
CA SER A 173 -2.24 -10.96 -13.20
C SER A 173 -1.64 -9.91 -12.28
N ASN A 174 -2.44 -8.90 -11.92
CA ASN A 174 -2.03 -7.81 -11.04
C ASN A 174 -1.67 -8.32 -9.65
N PHE A 175 -2.48 -9.22 -9.08
CA PHE A 175 -2.19 -9.84 -7.78
C PHE A 175 -0.86 -10.61 -7.80
N SER A 176 -0.62 -11.42 -8.84
CA SER A 176 0.65 -12.15 -8.99
C SER A 176 1.86 -11.22 -9.08
N SER A 177 1.74 -10.17 -9.91
CA SER A 177 2.78 -9.15 -10.08
C SER A 177 3.07 -8.45 -8.75
N PHE A 178 2.02 -8.06 -8.04
CA PHE A 178 2.12 -7.34 -6.79
C PHE A 178 2.73 -8.17 -5.66
N LEU A 179 2.34 -9.44 -5.50
CA LEU A 179 3.01 -10.36 -4.57
C LEU A 179 4.52 -10.46 -4.85
N GLY A 180 4.90 -10.51 -6.13
CA GLY A 180 6.30 -10.55 -6.54
C GLY A 180 7.06 -9.27 -6.17
N GLN A 181 6.40 -8.11 -6.32
CA GLN A 181 6.95 -6.82 -5.91
C GLN A 181 7.15 -6.75 -4.40
N ILE A 182 6.13 -7.10 -3.60
CA ILE A 182 6.20 -7.05 -2.13
C ILE A 182 7.32 -7.95 -1.62
N LYS A 183 7.34 -9.23 -2.06
CA LYS A 183 8.37 -10.18 -1.64
C LYS A 183 9.77 -9.68 -1.97
N ARG A 184 9.98 -9.17 -3.19
CA ARG A 184 11.26 -8.58 -3.61
C ARG A 184 11.69 -7.42 -2.72
N ARG A 185 10.78 -6.47 -2.44
CA ARG A 185 11.03 -5.30 -1.59
C ARG A 185 11.35 -5.73 -0.16
N ALA A 186 10.47 -6.51 0.46
CA ALA A 186 10.59 -7.04 1.82
C ALA A 186 11.91 -7.78 2.06
N GLU A 187 12.29 -8.72 1.17
CA GLU A 187 13.54 -9.48 1.31
C GLU A 187 14.79 -8.65 1.03
N THR A 188 14.68 -7.64 0.16
CA THR A 188 15.80 -6.75 -0.13
C THR A 188 16.04 -5.79 1.03
N ASP A 189 14.97 -5.22 1.58
CA ASP A 189 15.04 -4.28 2.68
C ASP A 189 15.43 -4.97 4.00
N SER A 190 14.91 -6.17 4.27
CA SER A 190 15.39 -7.03 5.37
C SER A 190 16.91 -7.28 5.26
N ARG A 191 17.39 -7.83 4.13
CA ARG A 191 18.83 -8.12 3.94
C ARG A 191 19.74 -6.89 4.03
N LYS A 192 19.23 -5.71 3.71
CA LYS A 192 19.95 -4.43 3.83
C LYS A 192 19.91 -3.84 5.25
N GLY A 193 19.22 -4.49 6.19
CA GLY A 193 19.03 -4.00 7.56
C GLY A 193 18.08 -2.82 7.68
N LYS A 194 17.34 -2.49 6.61
CA LYS A 194 16.42 -1.35 6.58
C LYS A 194 15.19 -1.56 7.46
N LEU A 195 14.84 -2.81 7.75
CA LEU A 195 13.71 -3.17 8.59
C LEU A 195 14.10 -3.37 10.07
N ALA A 196 15.37 -3.14 10.42
CA ALA A 196 15.86 -3.30 11.79
C ALA A 196 15.15 -2.37 12.78
N TYR A 197 14.71 -1.18 12.33
CA TYR A 197 13.93 -0.28 13.16
C TYR A 197 12.63 -0.95 13.65
N LEU A 198 11.97 -1.71 12.77
CA LEU A 198 10.78 -2.53 13.04
C LEU A 198 11.11 -3.88 13.69
N GLY A 199 12.33 -4.09 14.17
CA GLY A 199 12.75 -5.33 14.82
C GLY A 199 13.03 -6.51 13.89
N VAL A 200 13.02 -6.32 12.56
CA VAL A 200 13.35 -7.39 11.61
C VAL A 200 14.86 -7.48 11.41
N GLU A 201 15.45 -8.58 11.85
CA GLU A 201 16.86 -8.88 11.62
C GLU A 201 17.17 -9.19 10.14
N GLY A 202 18.40 -8.91 9.69
CA GLY A 202 18.76 -9.03 8.28
C GLY A 202 18.83 -10.46 7.72
N ASN A 203 18.78 -11.48 8.58
CA ASN A 203 18.66 -12.90 8.23
C ASN A 203 17.22 -13.43 8.30
N ALA A 204 16.27 -12.65 8.84
CA ALA A 204 14.88 -13.06 8.99
C ALA A 204 14.23 -13.22 7.60
N ARG A 205 13.48 -14.32 7.43
CA ARG A 205 12.82 -14.65 6.16
C ARG A 205 11.36 -14.26 6.22
N LEU A 206 10.85 -13.72 5.11
CA LEU A 206 9.42 -13.54 4.93
C LEU A 206 8.75 -14.91 4.79
N THR A 207 7.92 -15.29 5.76
CA THR A 207 7.24 -16.58 5.83
C THR A 207 5.76 -16.49 5.48
N GLU A 208 5.11 -15.37 5.79
CA GLU A 208 3.71 -15.13 5.45
C GLU A 208 3.47 -13.71 4.94
N MET A 209 2.41 -13.58 4.16
CA MET A 209 1.81 -12.34 3.69
C MET A 209 0.29 -12.48 3.79
N VAL A 210 -0.37 -11.59 4.52
CA VAL A 210 -1.82 -11.64 4.74
C VAL A 210 -2.43 -10.34 4.25
N ALA A 211 -3.41 -10.41 3.35
CA ALA A 211 -4.11 -9.25 2.81
C ALA A 211 -4.93 -8.57 3.93
N LEU A 212 -4.77 -7.25 4.09
CA LEU A 212 -5.47 -6.46 5.13
C LEU A 212 -6.60 -5.57 4.57
N GLY A 213 -6.72 -5.44 3.25
CA GLY A 213 -7.71 -4.59 2.59
C GLY A 213 -8.86 -5.36 1.94
N LYS A 214 -10.06 -4.74 1.94
CA LYS A 214 -11.23 -5.20 1.16
C LYS A 214 -11.29 -4.54 -0.23
N GLU A 215 -10.72 -3.35 -0.33
CA GLU A 215 -10.70 -2.51 -1.53
C GLU A 215 -9.30 -2.52 -2.12
N THR A 216 -9.22 -2.46 -3.44
CA THR A 216 -7.95 -2.43 -4.16
C THR A 216 -7.80 -1.10 -4.90
N HIS A 217 -6.57 -0.67 -5.09
CA HIS A 217 -6.24 0.56 -5.82
C HIS A 217 -5.10 0.29 -6.80
N CYS A 218 -4.92 1.15 -7.80
CA CYS A 218 -3.69 1.23 -8.60
C CYS A 218 -3.14 -0.14 -9.06
N LYS A 219 -3.95 -0.91 -9.79
CA LYS A 219 -3.68 -2.27 -10.26
C LYS A 219 -3.67 -3.30 -9.14
N GLY A 220 -4.75 -3.38 -8.37
CA GLY A 220 -4.95 -4.46 -7.40
C GLY A 220 -4.14 -4.34 -6.10
N LYS A 221 -3.51 -3.18 -5.84
CA LYS A 221 -2.70 -2.93 -4.65
C LYS A 221 -3.56 -2.79 -3.41
N ILE A 222 -3.08 -3.38 -2.32
CA ILE A 222 -3.67 -3.36 -0.97
C ILE A 222 -2.57 -3.44 0.09
N PRO A 223 -2.83 -3.03 1.34
CA PRO A 223 -1.94 -3.31 2.46
C PRO A 223 -1.85 -4.81 2.77
N PHE A 224 -0.67 -5.24 3.24
CA PHE A 224 -0.41 -6.61 3.69
C PHE A 224 0.22 -6.63 5.08
N LYS A 225 -0.21 -7.55 5.95
CA LYS A 225 0.59 -7.97 7.11
C LYS A 225 1.68 -8.90 6.60
N LEU A 226 2.93 -8.57 6.87
CA LEU A 226 4.09 -9.40 6.57
C LEU A 226 4.58 -10.05 7.86
N ILE A 227 4.89 -11.35 7.79
CA ILE A 227 5.42 -12.10 8.92
C ILE A 227 6.84 -12.54 8.55
N PHE A 228 7.79 -12.09 9.35
CA PHE A 228 9.19 -12.50 9.26
C PHE A 228 9.49 -13.51 10.36
N SER A 229 10.34 -14.48 10.05
CA SER A 229 10.82 -15.45 11.03
C SER A 229 12.32 -15.70 10.87
N ASN A 230 13.05 -15.66 11.98
CA ASN A 230 14.34 -16.32 12.17
C ASN A 230 14.11 -17.51 13.14
N ASP A 231 15.12 -18.36 13.39
CA ASP A 231 14.95 -19.67 14.05
C ASP A 231 14.19 -19.69 15.40
N GLU A 232 13.97 -18.55 16.07
CA GLU A 232 13.18 -18.44 17.32
C GLU A 232 12.26 -17.19 17.43
N GLU A 233 12.38 -16.19 16.57
CA GLU A 233 11.60 -14.94 16.66
C GLU A 233 10.67 -14.73 15.47
N ARG A 234 9.44 -14.29 15.76
CA ARG A 234 8.41 -13.94 14.78
C ARG A 234 8.12 -12.45 14.89
N VAL A 235 8.31 -11.72 13.80
CA VAL A 235 8.06 -10.28 13.72
C VAL A 235 6.95 -10.03 12.72
N GLU A 236 5.94 -9.28 13.13
CA GLU A 236 4.78 -8.92 12.31
C GLU A 236 4.82 -7.41 12.03
N LEU A 237 4.66 -7.03 10.77
CA LEU A 237 4.59 -5.63 10.37
C LEU A 237 3.57 -5.44 9.25
N VAL A 238 3.14 -4.21 9.01
CA VAL A 238 2.25 -3.87 7.90
C VAL A 238 3.06 -3.26 6.77
N TYR A 239 2.86 -3.74 5.55
CA TYR A 239 3.33 -3.14 4.32
C TYR A 239 2.20 -2.36 3.66
N LYS A 240 2.46 -1.09 3.32
CA LYS A 240 1.53 -0.25 2.55
C LYS A 240 2.17 0.12 1.20
N PRO A 241 1.50 -0.13 0.06
CA PRO A 241 2.06 0.14 -1.28
C PRO A 241 1.87 1.60 -1.73
N ARG A 242 2.13 2.54 -0.83
CA ARG A 242 2.03 3.99 -1.02
C ARG A 242 3.06 4.70 -0.16
N SER A 243 3.23 6.01 -0.36
CA SER A 243 4.03 6.81 0.56
C SER A 243 3.41 6.78 1.96
N MET A 244 4.28 6.65 2.95
CA MET A 244 3.99 6.73 4.38
C MET A 244 4.44 8.07 4.98
N LEU A 245 4.79 9.07 4.15
CA LEU A 245 5.37 10.33 4.61
C LEU A 245 4.52 11.02 5.70
N ALA A 246 3.21 11.13 5.49
CA ALA A 246 2.33 11.73 6.49
C ALA A 246 2.31 10.94 7.81
N GLU A 247 2.22 9.61 7.75
CA GLU A 247 2.32 8.76 8.95
C GLU A 247 3.69 8.89 9.64
N LEU A 248 4.77 9.00 8.88
CA LEU A 248 6.11 9.18 9.40
C LEU A 248 6.27 10.54 10.13
N LEU A 249 5.69 11.60 9.57
CA LEU A 249 5.79 12.95 10.14
C LEU A 249 4.87 13.15 11.36
N VAL A 250 3.75 12.44 11.42
CA VAL A 250 2.74 12.62 12.46
C VAL A 250 2.83 11.54 13.54
N CYS A 251 2.88 10.26 13.17
CA CYS A 251 2.66 9.12 14.07
C CYS A 251 3.93 8.40 14.55
N ASP A 252 5.07 8.60 13.88
CA ASP A 252 6.30 7.88 14.18
C ASP A 252 6.76 8.06 15.64
N GLU A 253 7.11 6.97 16.33
CA GLU A 253 7.50 7.01 17.75
C GLU A 253 8.77 7.84 18.03
N GLN A 254 9.66 8.03 17.05
CA GLN A 254 10.89 8.80 17.25
C GLN A 254 10.76 10.24 16.75
N ARG A 255 10.04 10.45 15.64
CA ARG A 255 10.05 11.72 14.89
C ARG A 255 8.68 12.33 14.64
N GLY A 256 7.62 11.58 14.94
CA GLY A 256 6.24 12.02 14.76
C GLY A 256 5.87 13.15 15.70
N LEU A 257 4.98 14.04 15.26
CA LEU A 257 4.39 15.10 16.08
C LEU A 257 3.69 14.55 17.33
N LEU A 258 2.97 13.44 17.19
CA LEU A 258 2.09 12.91 18.24
C LEU A 258 2.84 12.45 19.51
N LYS A 259 4.15 12.15 19.41
CA LYS A 259 4.97 11.77 20.56
C LYS A 259 5.03 12.86 21.65
N ASN A 260 4.82 14.12 21.27
CA ASN A 260 4.91 15.28 22.17
C ASN A 260 3.60 15.53 22.96
N PHE A 261 2.52 14.79 22.68
CA PHE A 261 1.18 15.00 23.23
C PHE A 261 0.65 13.79 24.02
N GLY A 262 1.50 12.79 24.30
CA GLY A 262 1.09 11.59 25.03
C GLY A 262 0.11 10.68 24.26
N PHE A 263 0.07 10.79 22.93
CA PHE A 263 -0.68 9.87 22.06
C PHE A 263 0.02 8.52 21.94
N GLY A 264 -0.73 7.56 21.41
CA GLY A 264 -0.16 6.36 20.85
C GLY A 264 0.67 6.65 19.60
N THR A 265 1.94 6.25 19.61
CA THR A 265 2.84 6.31 18.45
C THR A 265 3.35 4.93 18.09
N TYR A 266 3.74 4.74 16.83
CA TYR A 266 4.26 3.46 16.33
C TYR A 266 5.36 3.71 15.31
N LYS A 267 6.17 2.70 15.02
CA LYS A 267 7.29 2.86 14.08
C LYS A 267 6.81 2.92 12.65
N VAL A 268 7.33 3.88 11.90
CA VAL A 268 6.99 4.06 10.48
C VAL A 268 8.27 4.15 9.63
N LEU A 269 8.23 3.52 8.46
CA LEU A 269 9.25 3.60 7.43
C LEU A 269 8.60 4.00 6.12
N ASP A 270 9.11 5.07 5.49
CA ASP A 270 8.73 5.51 4.15
C ASP A 270 9.89 5.30 3.18
N TYR A 271 9.60 4.68 2.03
CA TYR A 271 10.59 4.34 1.02
C TYR A 271 10.13 4.70 -0.40
N GLU A 272 11.12 4.95 -1.25
CA GLU A 272 10.97 5.20 -2.67
C GLU A 272 11.92 4.29 -3.47
N GLU A 273 11.40 3.55 -4.44
CA GLU A 273 12.19 2.73 -5.36
C GLU A 273 12.59 3.56 -6.59
N GLU A 274 13.90 3.79 -6.75
CA GLU A 274 14.43 4.53 -7.90
C GLU A 274 14.03 3.88 -9.24
N GLY A 275 13.48 4.68 -10.16
CA GLY A 275 13.16 4.25 -11.53
C GLY A 275 11.80 3.59 -11.72
N GLU A 276 10.98 3.44 -10.67
CA GLU A 276 9.63 2.85 -10.75
C GLU A 276 8.50 3.90 -10.78
N GLY A 277 8.47 4.82 -11.76
CA GLY A 277 7.28 5.64 -12.10
C GLY A 277 6.39 6.11 -10.92
N SER A 278 5.07 5.96 -11.05
CA SER A 278 4.09 6.24 -9.98
C SER A 278 4.02 5.15 -8.90
N ASP A 279 4.59 3.97 -9.16
CA ASP A 279 4.58 2.81 -8.25
C ASP A 279 5.77 2.77 -7.27
N ARG A 280 6.59 3.84 -7.28
CA ARG A 280 7.86 3.94 -6.56
C ARG A 280 7.71 3.97 -5.05
N PHE A 281 6.62 4.53 -4.53
CA PHE A 281 6.46 4.73 -3.09
C PHE A 281 5.89 3.49 -2.40
N TYR A 282 6.44 3.17 -1.24
CA TYR A 282 5.96 2.11 -0.36
C TYR A 282 6.49 2.34 1.06
N GLY A 283 5.90 1.68 2.04
CA GLY A 283 6.44 1.74 3.38
C GLY A 283 6.00 0.60 4.27
N TYR A 284 6.53 0.63 5.48
CA TYR A 284 6.29 -0.37 6.50
C TYR A 284 5.95 0.31 7.83
N CYS A 285 5.11 -0.32 8.64
CA CYS A 285 4.87 0.14 10.00
C CYS A 285 4.60 -1.03 10.95
N ASP A 286 4.64 -0.77 12.25
CA ASP A 286 4.26 -1.79 13.25
C ASP A 286 2.82 -2.28 13.03
N LEU A 287 2.60 -3.55 13.38
CA LEU A 287 1.26 -4.08 13.54
C LEU A 287 0.75 -3.73 14.95
N LEU A 288 -0.18 -2.79 15.02
CA LEU A 288 -0.83 -2.43 16.27
C LEU A 288 -1.78 -3.52 16.74
N LYS A 289 -1.63 -3.94 18.00
CA LYS A 289 -2.54 -4.89 18.65
C LYS A 289 -3.55 -4.14 19.50
N ASN A 290 -4.80 -4.57 19.38
CA ASN A 290 -5.91 -4.08 20.17
C ASN A 290 -6.42 -5.24 21.01
N GLU A 291 -5.85 -5.36 22.21
CA GLU A 291 -6.18 -6.39 23.18
C GLU A 291 -7.16 -5.84 24.23
N ARG A 292 -8.11 -6.67 24.65
CA ARG A 292 -9.17 -6.26 25.57
C ARG A 292 -8.64 -5.82 26.93
N GLU A 293 -7.65 -6.54 27.46
CA GLU A 293 -7.06 -6.29 28.78
C GLU A 293 -6.45 -4.89 28.85
N ASP A 294 -5.74 -4.48 27.80
CA ASP A 294 -5.03 -3.20 27.72
C ASP A 294 -5.95 -2.01 27.40
N ASN A 295 -7.14 -2.28 26.85
CA ASN A 295 -8.08 -1.26 26.38
C ASN A 295 -9.40 -1.23 27.18
N THR A 296 -9.45 -1.90 28.34
CA THR A 296 -10.62 -1.85 29.24
C THR A 296 -10.51 -0.62 30.16
N LEU A 297 -11.48 0.28 30.05
CA LEU A 297 -11.62 1.46 30.89
C LEU A 297 -12.30 1.14 32.21
N ASP A 298 -11.77 1.67 33.31
CA ASP A 298 -12.29 1.44 34.66
C ASP A 298 -12.87 2.69 35.34
N SER A 299 -12.66 3.87 34.77
CA SER A 299 -12.93 5.15 35.43
C SER A 299 -13.24 6.28 34.45
N ARG A 300 -13.80 7.36 34.98
CA ARG A 300 -14.16 8.56 34.21
C ARG A 300 -12.94 9.29 33.71
N GLU A 301 -11.88 9.29 34.50
CA GLU A 301 -10.60 9.91 34.22
C GLU A 301 -9.98 9.32 32.94
N GLU A 302 -10.03 8.00 32.76
CA GLU A 302 -9.49 7.34 31.56
C GLU A 302 -10.31 7.66 30.31
N LEU A 303 -11.64 7.66 30.40
CA LEU A 303 -12.49 8.05 29.27
C LEU A 303 -12.31 9.54 28.94
N HIS A 304 -12.17 10.40 29.95
CA HIS A 304 -11.92 11.82 29.77
C HIS A 304 -10.57 12.08 29.09
N ASP A 305 -9.50 11.39 29.50
CA ASP A 305 -8.19 11.45 28.85
C ASP A 305 -8.27 11.04 27.37
N TYR A 306 -8.95 9.92 27.07
CA TYR A 306 -9.16 9.48 25.69
C TYR A 306 -9.88 10.53 24.83
N PHE A 307 -10.96 11.14 25.33
CA PHE A 307 -11.69 12.18 24.60
C PHE A 307 -10.92 13.50 24.50
N THR A 308 -10.11 13.84 25.50
CA THR A 308 -9.19 14.99 25.44
C THR A 308 -8.20 14.80 24.30
N LYS A 309 -7.62 13.60 24.17
CA LYS A 309 -6.73 13.24 23.06
C LYS A 309 -7.43 13.29 21.70
N LEU A 310 -8.67 12.82 21.60
CA LEU A 310 -9.44 12.96 20.34
C LEU A 310 -9.67 14.42 19.95
N CYS A 311 -9.97 15.31 20.90
CA CYS A 311 -10.13 16.74 20.62
C CYS A 311 -8.79 17.40 20.22
N MET A 312 -7.67 17.02 20.85
CA MET A 312 -6.34 17.44 20.42
C MET A 312 -6.02 16.97 19.00
N LEU A 313 -6.37 15.72 18.68
CA LEU A 313 -6.17 15.14 17.35
C LEU A 313 -6.98 15.86 16.29
N ASP A 314 -8.20 16.28 16.62
CA ASP A 314 -9.06 17.07 15.74
C ASP A 314 -8.43 18.43 15.40
N LYS A 315 -7.86 19.12 16.39
CA LYS A 315 -7.09 20.36 16.16
C LYS A 315 -5.86 20.11 15.28
N ILE A 316 -5.09 19.06 15.54
CA ILE A 316 -3.92 18.71 14.71
C ILE A 316 -4.36 18.42 13.27
N ALA A 317 -5.45 17.67 13.10
CA ALA A 317 -6.00 17.34 11.80
C ALA A 317 -6.46 18.60 11.04
N GLU A 318 -7.09 19.55 11.72
CA GLU A 318 -7.46 20.85 11.14
C GLU A 318 -6.25 21.63 10.63
N HIS A 319 -5.18 21.74 11.43
CA HIS A 319 -3.99 22.50 11.05
C HIS A 319 -3.23 21.86 9.88
N LEU A 320 -3.24 20.53 9.78
CA LEU A 320 -2.57 19.78 8.72
C LEU A 320 -3.48 19.46 7.52
N GLY A 321 -4.75 19.84 7.58
CA GLY A 321 -5.74 19.51 6.55
C GLY A 321 -5.97 18.00 6.37
N ILE A 322 -5.89 17.23 7.45
CA ILE A 322 -6.08 15.76 7.47
C ILE A 322 -7.55 15.43 7.64
N SER A 323 -8.10 14.60 6.74
CA SER A 323 -9.50 14.18 6.78
C SER A 323 -9.62 12.66 6.68
N ASP A 324 -10.85 12.16 6.53
CA ASP A 324 -11.19 10.74 6.48
C ASP A 324 -10.82 9.99 7.76
N LEU A 325 -10.85 10.66 8.92
CA LEU A 325 -10.53 10.07 10.23
C LEU A 325 -11.76 9.40 10.86
N HIS A 326 -12.33 8.45 10.13
CA HIS A 326 -13.44 7.61 10.61
C HIS A 326 -12.96 6.49 11.55
N TYR A 327 -13.90 5.81 12.19
CA TYR A 327 -13.61 4.79 13.22
C TYR A 327 -12.70 3.63 12.80
N GLN A 328 -12.49 3.39 11.49
CA GLN A 328 -11.54 2.39 10.99
C GLN A 328 -10.09 2.91 10.89
N ASN A 329 -9.89 4.23 10.92
CA ASN A 329 -8.59 4.91 10.77
C ASN A 329 -8.03 5.40 12.12
N ILE A 330 -8.78 5.23 13.21
CA ILE A 330 -8.29 5.41 14.57
C ILE A 330 -8.41 4.07 15.27
N LEU A 331 -7.28 3.52 15.70
CA LEU A 331 -7.22 2.33 16.53
C LEU A 331 -7.02 2.73 17.99
N VAL A 332 -7.41 1.83 18.88
CA VAL A 332 -7.10 1.97 20.30
C VAL A 332 -6.05 0.94 20.70
N SER A 333 -5.01 1.39 21.39
CA SER A 333 -4.07 0.51 22.07
C SER A 333 -3.63 1.19 23.36
N ASN A 334 -3.46 0.43 24.44
CA ASN A 334 -3.12 0.96 25.76
C ASN A 334 -4.01 2.15 26.18
N LYS A 335 -5.33 2.07 25.92
CA LYS A 335 -6.34 3.13 26.20
C LYS A 335 -6.08 4.47 25.50
N SER A 336 -5.21 4.53 24.50
CA SER A 336 -4.86 5.75 23.77
C SER A 336 -5.28 5.63 22.30
N PRO A 337 -5.70 6.72 21.63
CA PRO A 337 -5.97 6.69 20.19
C PRO A 337 -4.65 6.66 19.41
N TYR A 338 -4.59 5.77 18.42
CA TYR A 338 -3.54 5.62 17.43
C TYR A 338 -4.11 5.97 16.07
N LEU A 339 -3.53 6.99 15.44
CA LEU A 339 -3.93 7.41 14.11
C LEU A 339 -3.26 6.52 13.08
N ILE A 340 -4.04 5.77 12.31
CA ILE A 340 -3.54 4.95 11.21
C ILE A 340 -4.12 5.46 9.89
N ASP A 341 -3.40 5.22 8.80
CA ASP A 341 -3.89 5.51 7.46
C ASP A 341 -4.02 7.00 7.11
N LEU A 342 -2.94 7.76 7.32
CA LEU A 342 -2.85 9.19 6.98
C LEU A 342 -2.59 9.46 5.49
N GLU A 343 -3.36 8.86 4.60
CA GLU A 343 -3.21 9.14 3.17
C GLU A 343 -4.00 10.37 2.71
N VAL A 344 -5.05 10.77 3.43
CA VAL A 344 -5.91 11.92 3.10
C VAL A 344 -5.46 13.17 3.84
N PHE A 345 -4.73 14.05 3.15
CA PHE A 345 -4.16 15.27 3.72
C PHE A 345 -4.14 16.43 2.72
N LEU A 346 -3.99 17.66 3.24
CA LEU A 346 -3.98 18.91 2.47
C LEU A 346 -5.19 19.07 1.53
N ILE A 347 -6.38 18.61 1.94
CA ILE A 347 -7.55 18.60 1.04
C ILE A 347 -8.01 20.01 0.66
N PRO A 348 -8.54 20.21 -0.55
CA PRO A 348 -9.17 21.47 -0.91
C PRO A 348 -10.41 21.72 -0.04
N ASN A 349 -10.63 22.98 0.37
CA ASN A 349 -11.80 23.40 1.15
C ASN A 349 -11.99 22.60 2.46
N PHE A 350 -10.92 22.38 3.24
CA PHE A 350 -10.96 21.64 4.50
C PHE A 350 -12.11 22.06 5.44
N GLU A 351 -12.44 23.35 5.47
CA GLU A 351 -13.58 23.91 6.24
C GLU A 351 -14.90 23.14 6.02
N THR A 352 -15.10 22.56 4.84
CA THR A 352 -16.30 21.79 4.50
C THR A 352 -16.13 20.29 4.68
N ALA A 353 -14.91 19.77 4.56
CA ALA A 353 -14.63 18.34 4.66
C ALA A 353 -14.40 17.89 6.11
N THR A 354 -13.78 18.73 6.94
CA THR A 354 -13.43 18.47 8.36
C THR A 354 -12.59 17.21 8.56
N SER A 355 -12.18 16.92 9.81
CA SER A 355 -11.42 15.71 10.13
C SER A 355 -12.27 14.42 10.07
N CYS A 356 -13.59 14.54 10.24
CA CYS A 356 -14.56 13.46 10.49
C CYS A 356 -14.47 12.75 11.86
N ILE A 357 -13.55 13.11 12.77
CA ILE A 357 -13.40 12.42 14.08
C ILE A 357 -14.71 12.45 14.88
N PHE A 358 -15.40 13.58 14.88
CA PHE A 358 -16.67 13.82 15.56
C PHE A 358 -17.88 13.79 14.59
N SER A 359 -17.76 13.10 13.45
CA SER A 359 -18.91 12.83 12.57
C SER A 359 -19.91 11.90 13.27
N LYS A 360 -21.21 12.26 13.28
CA LYS A 360 -22.27 11.40 13.86
C LYS A 360 -22.51 10.13 13.07
N GLU A 361 -22.14 10.12 11.78
CA GLU A 361 -22.38 8.98 10.90
C GLU A 361 -21.33 7.88 11.08
N ASP A 362 -20.06 8.23 11.22
CA ASP A 362 -18.90 7.31 11.15
C ASP A 362 -17.67 7.79 11.94
N GLY A 363 -17.79 8.85 12.74
CA GLY A 363 -16.67 9.42 13.47
C GLY A 363 -16.15 8.50 14.58
N ALA A 364 -14.83 8.43 14.68
CA ALA A 364 -14.13 7.62 15.67
C ALA A 364 -14.55 7.89 17.12
N ALA A 365 -14.99 9.13 17.42
CA ALA A 365 -15.44 9.53 18.75
C ALA A 365 -16.74 8.87 19.21
N TYR A 366 -17.53 8.29 18.30
CA TYR A 366 -18.84 7.74 18.64
C TYR A 366 -18.95 6.24 18.50
N TYR A 367 -17.97 5.55 17.90
CA TYR A 367 -18.07 4.13 17.61
C TYR A 367 -17.24 3.30 18.56
N PHE A 368 -17.88 2.54 19.45
CA PHE A 368 -17.19 1.67 20.41
C PHE A 368 -17.82 0.28 20.44
N ASP A 369 -16.99 -0.75 20.50
CA ASP A 369 -17.48 -2.11 20.77
C ASP A 369 -17.76 -2.32 22.27
N ALA A 370 -18.98 -1.99 22.68
CA ALA A 370 -19.48 -2.22 24.04
C ALA A 370 -20.13 -3.60 24.23
N SER A 371 -20.06 -4.49 23.23
CA SER A 371 -20.98 -5.64 23.11
C SER A 371 -20.53 -6.94 23.78
N ASP A 372 -19.32 -7.04 24.32
CA ASP A 372 -18.73 -8.29 24.84
C ASP A 372 -18.71 -9.47 23.83
N GLY A 373 -19.08 -9.24 22.57
CA GLY A 373 -19.30 -10.29 21.57
C GLY A 373 -18.02 -10.81 20.94
N GLU A 374 -17.94 -12.12 20.73
CA GLU A 374 -16.87 -12.79 19.97
C GLU A 374 -17.03 -12.64 18.44
N GLU A 375 -17.88 -11.73 17.95
CA GLU A 375 -18.24 -11.66 16.52
C GLU A 375 -17.05 -11.18 15.66
N PRO A 376 -16.46 -12.05 14.80
CA PRO A 376 -15.29 -11.68 13.98
C PRO A 376 -15.59 -10.62 12.90
N SER A 377 -16.88 -10.41 12.59
CA SER A 377 -17.41 -9.38 11.67
C SER A 377 -17.12 -7.95 12.10
N LEU A 378 -16.71 -7.74 13.36
CA LEU A 378 -16.47 -6.44 13.99
C LEU A 378 -15.01 -5.95 13.88
N GLN A 379 -14.19 -6.57 13.02
CA GLN A 379 -12.89 -6.03 12.63
C GLN A 379 -13.04 -4.60 12.08
N GLY A 380 -12.49 -3.62 12.81
CA GLY A 380 -12.46 -2.21 12.42
C GLY A 380 -13.27 -1.26 13.30
N LEU A 381 -14.01 -1.70 14.33
CA LEU A 381 -14.59 -0.79 15.33
C LEU A 381 -13.53 -0.29 16.32
N ASN A 382 -13.65 0.95 16.80
CA ASN A 382 -12.80 1.51 17.86
C ASN A 382 -13.05 0.70 19.15
N ARG A 383 -12.11 -0.15 19.57
CA ARG A 383 -12.36 -1.13 20.65
C ARG A 383 -11.90 -0.60 22.01
N LEU A 384 -12.69 0.28 22.61
CA LEU A 384 -12.63 0.53 24.05
C LEU A 384 -13.65 -0.36 24.74
N TRP A 385 -13.21 -1.08 25.76
CA TRP A 385 -14.10 -1.84 26.64
C TRP A 385 -14.29 -1.09 27.95
N PHE A 386 -15.29 -1.51 28.72
CA PHE A 386 -15.60 -0.93 30.03
C PHE A 386 -15.66 -2.05 31.06
N THR A 387 -15.15 -1.81 32.27
CA THR A 387 -15.43 -2.72 33.39
C THR A 387 -16.93 -2.75 33.67
N ALA A 388 -17.43 -3.86 34.23
CA ALA A 388 -18.86 -4.00 34.51
C ALA A 388 -19.42 -2.87 35.40
N ASN A 389 -18.63 -2.41 36.37
CA ASN A 389 -19.02 -1.31 37.26
C ASN A 389 -19.12 0.01 36.49
N TYR A 390 -18.11 0.34 35.69
CA TYR A 390 -18.08 1.61 34.96
C TYR A 390 -19.10 1.62 33.81
N GLN A 391 -19.35 0.47 33.19
CA GLN A 391 -20.42 0.30 32.20
C GLN A 391 -21.80 0.67 32.79
N GLU A 392 -22.10 0.22 34.01
CA GLU A 392 -23.37 0.55 34.68
C GLU A 392 -23.50 2.07 34.93
N GLU A 393 -22.40 2.74 35.27
CA GLU A 393 -22.38 4.20 35.47
C GLU A 393 -22.67 4.98 34.18
N VAL A 394 -22.02 4.62 33.07
CA VAL A 394 -22.10 5.35 31.80
C VAL A 394 -23.42 5.05 31.08
N PHE A 395 -23.92 3.81 31.15
CA PHE A 395 -25.04 3.34 30.34
C PHE A 395 -26.34 3.12 31.12
N LYS A 396 -26.38 3.39 32.44
CA LYS A 396 -27.60 3.39 33.30
C LYS A 396 -28.51 2.18 33.12
N GLY A 397 -27.94 0.97 33.16
CA GLY A 397 -28.70 -0.28 33.09
C GLY A 397 -29.26 -0.62 31.70
N GLN A 398 -28.84 0.06 30.63
CA GLN A 398 -29.04 -0.47 29.27
C GLN A 398 -28.35 -1.83 29.16
N SER A 399 -29.11 -2.85 28.76
CA SER A 399 -28.56 -4.18 28.60
C SER A 399 -27.51 -4.19 27.49
N ARG A 400 -26.51 -5.07 27.59
CA ARG A 400 -25.38 -5.16 26.66
C ARG A 400 -25.80 -5.33 25.19
N GLY A 401 -26.90 -6.03 24.93
CA GLY A 401 -27.48 -6.17 23.59
C GLY A 401 -28.27 -4.96 23.08
N GLN A 402 -28.54 -3.96 23.93
CA GLN A 402 -29.14 -2.68 23.57
C GLN A 402 -28.09 -1.61 23.25
N LEU A 403 -26.86 -1.78 23.74
CA LEU A 403 -25.71 -0.98 23.36
C LEU A 403 -25.27 -1.41 21.95
N ASN A 404 -25.99 -0.92 20.94
CA ASN A 404 -25.45 -0.83 19.59
C ASN A 404 -24.07 -0.16 19.66
N TYR A 405 -23.15 -0.52 18.76
CA TYR A 405 -21.71 -0.15 18.68
C TYR A 405 -21.37 1.36 18.69
N ARG A 406 -22.05 2.15 19.52
CA ARG A 406 -22.04 3.60 19.55
C ARG A 406 -22.23 4.14 20.97
N ILE A 407 -21.41 5.11 21.35
CA ILE A 407 -21.67 5.98 22.50
C ILE A 407 -22.46 7.21 22.02
N THR A 408 -23.39 7.69 22.82
CA THR A 408 -24.17 8.90 22.51
C THR A 408 -23.63 10.10 23.29
N GLU A 409 -23.93 11.32 22.85
CA GLU A 409 -23.61 12.53 23.62
C GLU A 409 -24.21 12.49 25.03
N GLU A 410 -25.38 11.86 25.21
CA GLU A 410 -25.96 11.66 26.55
C GLU A 410 -25.08 10.75 27.40
N HIS A 411 -24.60 9.63 26.86
CA HIS A 411 -23.69 8.73 27.58
C HIS A 411 -22.39 9.46 27.98
N LEU A 412 -21.83 10.27 27.09
CA LEU A 412 -20.66 11.10 27.39
C LEU A 412 -20.96 12.10 28.51
N ARG A 413 -22.11 12.77 28.46
CA ARG A 413 -22.52 13.70 29.53
C ARG A 413 -22.66 13.00 30.88
N LEU A 414 -23.16 11.76 30.90
CA LEU A 414 -23.25 10.94 32.13
C LEU A 414 -21.89 10.54 32.66
N ALA A 415 -20.92 10.33 31.77
CA ALA A 415 -19.52 10.13 32.13
C ALA A 415 -18.81 11.44 32.57
N GLY A 416 -19.49 12.59 32.48
CA GLY A 416 -18.91 13.90 32.82
C GLY A 416 -18.12 14.55 31.67
N ILE A 417 -18.29 14.06 30.44
CA ILE A 417 -17.58 14.53 29.26
C ILE A 417 -18.49 15.47 28.47
N ASN A 418 -18.04 16.72 28.31
CA ASN A 418 -18.63 17.68 27.37
C ASN A 418 -17.59 17.99 26.29
N VAL A 419 -17.80 17.41 25.10
CA VAL A 419 -16.85 17.51 23.97
C VAL A 419 -16.61 18.96 23.57
N ASP A 420 -17.66 19.79 23.49
CA ASP A 420 -17.54 21.20 23.09
C ASP A 420 -16.65 21.96 24.09
N THR A 421 -16.87 21.74 25.39
CA THR A 421 -16.05 22.36 26.45
C THR A 421 -14.60 21.87 26.40
N LEU A 422 -14.37 20.58 26.12
CA LEU A 422 -13.01 20.04 25.96
C LEU A 422 -12.30 20.69 24.78
N ALA A 423 -12.95 20.74 23.61
CA ALA A 423 -12.40 21.33 22.41
C ALA A 423 -12.03 22.82 22.61
N GLU A 424 -12.88 23.59 23.29
CA GLU A 424 -12.63 25.01 23.61
C GLU A 424 -11.47 25.23 24.59
N THR A 425 -11.26 24.30 25.54
CA THR A 425 -10.31 24.48 26.64
C THR A 425 -8.91 23.94 26.37
N ILE A 426 -8.74 23.10 25.34
CA ILE A 426 -7.43 22.57 24.96
C ILE A 426 -6.52 23.67 24.41
N ASP A 427 -5.44 23.96 25.13
CA ASP A 427 -4.32 24.77 24.67
C ASP A 427 -3.24 23.83 24.09
N MET A 428 -3.02 23.93 22.77
CA MET A 428 -2.08 23.04 22.05
C MET A 428 -0.62 23.30 22.42
N PRO A 429 -0.13 24.56 22.46
CA PRO A 429 1.19 24.88 23.02
C PRO A 429 1.43 24.35 24.44
N GLU A 430 0.47 24.48 25.36
CA GLU A 430 0.64 23.97 26.72
C GLU A 430 0.62 22.43 26.79
N ALA A 431 -0.13 21.78 25.89
CA ALA A 431 -0.22 20.32 25.81
C ALA A 431 1.01 19.68 25.13
N CYS A 432 1.74 20.42 24.31
CA CYS A 432 2.92 19.95 23.59
C CYS A 432 4.16 19.98 24.51
N VAL A 433 4.79 18.84 24.72
CA VAL A 433 6.05 18.75 25.46
C VAL A 433 7.24 18.90 24.52
N GLY A 434 8.06 19.93 24.72
CA GLY A 434 9.39 20.06 24.14
C GLY A 434 9.50 21.07 23.00
N GLU A 435 9.06 20.68 21.80
CA GLU A 435 9.18 21.49 20.57
C GLU A 435 8.07 22.55 20.47
N ASP A 436 8.35 23.66 19.78
CA ASP A 436 7.33 24.65 19.44
C ASP A 436 6.32 24.00 18.49
N TYR A 437 5.07 23.89 18.96
CA TYR A 437 3.98 23.25 18.24
C TYR A 437 3.73 23.91 16.88
N GLU A 438 3.74 25.24 16.81
CA GLU A 438 3.40 25.98 15.59
C GLU A 438 4.50 25.82 14.55
N GLU A 439 5.77 25.90 14.97
CA GLU A 439 6.92 25.67 14.10
C GLU A 439 6.88 24.24 13.54
N ARG A 440 6.59 23.24 14.38
CA ARG A 440 6.56 21.84 13.96
C ARG A 440 5.42 21.54 12.99
N ILE A 441 4.23 22.09 13.22
CA ILE A 441 3.09 21.96 12.30
C ILE A 441 3.44 22.55 10.93
N GLU A 442 4.06 23.72 10.92
CA GLU A 442 4.44 24.39 9.68
C GLU A 442 5.51 23.61 8.89
N GLU A 443 6.51 23.04 9.56
CA GLU A 443 7.50 22.16 8.92
C GLU A 443 6.86 20.92 8.27
N ILE A 444 5.90 20.30 8.97
CA ILE A 444 5.16 19.13 8.47
C ILE A 444 4.33 19.54 7.26
N ARG A 445 3.59 20.65 7.35
CA ARG A 445 2.79 21.17 6.25
C ARG A 445 3.63 21.42 5.01
N GLN A 446 4.75 22.14 5.14
CA GLN A 446 5.68 22.41 4.04
C GLN A 446 6.24 21.12 3.42
N SER A 447 6.49 20.09 4.22
CA SER A 447 6.96 18.79 3.73
C SER A 447 5.87 18.06 2.94
N LEU A 448 4.64 18.07 3.42
CA LEU A 448 3.49 17.46 2.75
C LEU A 448 3.15 18.18 1.44
N GLU A 449 3.31 19.50 1.39
CA GLU A 449 3.06 20.33 0.19
C GLU A 449 4.05 20.06 -0.95
N GLN A 450 5.15 19.32 -0.72
CA GLN A 450 6.04 18.88 -1.79
C GLN A 450 5.45 17.73 -2.63
N GLY A 451 4.44 17.05 -2.11
CA GLY A 451 3.73 15.96 -2.76
C GLY A 451 2.30 16.34 -3.14
N ARG A 452 1.59 15.38 -3.76
CA ARG A 452 0.14 15.46 -3.93
C ARG A 452 -0.53 14.73 -2.77
N GLY A 453 -1.47 15.38 -2.10
CA GLY A 453 -2.31 14.75 -1.07
C GLY A 453 -3.42 13.92 -1.73
N ARG A 454 -3.69 12.70 -1.24
CA ARG A 454 -4.88 11.97 -1.66
C ARG A 454 -6.09 12.68 -1.06
N PHE A 455 -7.22 12.67 -1.75
CA PHE A 455 -8.49 13.15 -1.18
C PHE A 455 -9.66 12.33 -1.69
N VAL A 456 -10.77 12.40 -0.95
CA VAL A 456 -12.01 11.68 -1.27
C VAL A 456 -12.91 12.62 -2.09
N LEU A 457 -12.90 12.45 -3.41
CA LEU A 457 -13.74 13.26 -4.31
C LEU A 457 -15.23 12.88 -4.24
N MET A 458 -15.51 11.58 -4.08
CA MET A 458 -16.85 11.00 -4.04
C MET A 458 -16.95 10.11 -2.81
N LYS A 459 -18.15 10.00 -2.21
CA LYS A 459 -18.35 9.12 -1.04
C LYS A 459 -17.97 7.68 -1.39
N THR A 460 -17.29 6.99 -0.49
CA THR A 460 -16.86 5.60 -0.69
C THR A 460 -18.05 4.67 -1.02
N SER A 461 -19.23 4.89 -0.43
CA SER A 461 -20.44 4.13 -0.75
C SER A 461 -20.92 4.31 -2.20
N GLU A 462 -20.80 5.52 -2.75
CA GLU A 462 -21.15 5.83 -4.14
C GLU A 462 -20.13 5.20 -5.10
N LEU A 463 -18.84 5.33 -4.79
CA LEU A 463 -17.75 4.66 -5.51
C LEU A 463 -17.94 3.14 -5.53
N LEU A 464 -18.23 2.53 -4.38
CA LEU A 464 -18.50 1.10 -4.26
C LEU A 464 -19.77 0.68 -5.03
N GLY A 465 -20.78 1.55 -5.07
CA GLY A 465 -21.99 1.35 -5.86
C GLY A 465 -21.67 1.29 -7.36
N ALA A 466 -21.01 2.33 -7.88
CA ALA A 466 -20.56 2.42 -9.28
C ALA A 466 -19.66 1.24 -9.65
N TYR A 467 -18.67 0.97 -8.80
CA TYR A 467 -17.75 -0.15 -8.89
C TYR A 467 -18.49 -1.48 -9.11
N ARG A 468 -19.62 -1.73 -8.44
CA ARG A 468 -20.36 -3.02 -8.54
C ARG A 468 -21.21 -3.20 -9.80
N VAL A 469 -21.49 -2.14 -10.55
CA VAL A 469 -22.48 -2.19 -11.65
C VAL A 469 -21.91 -1.83 -13.01
N ILE A 470 -20.80 -1.11 -13.08
CA ILE A 470 -20.23 -0.65 -14.35
C ILE A 470 -19.49 -1.78 -15.08
N ASP A 471 -19.89 -2.04 -16.32
CA ASP A 471 -19.09 -2.76 -17.31
C ASP A 471 -18.22 -1.73 -18.08
N PRO A 472 -16.89 -1.70 -17.87
CA PRO A 472 -15.97 -0.73 -18.50
C PRO A 472 -15.85 -0.89 -20.02
N SER A 473 -16.44 -1.94 -20.60
CA SER A 473 -16.55 -2.07 -22.07
C SER A 473 -17.72 -1.27 -22.65
N GLN A 474 -18.64 -0.78 -21.81
CA GLN A 474 -19.81 -0.01 -22.23
C GLN A 474 -19.52 1.50 -22.09
N GLU A 475 -19.54 2.21 -23.22
CA GLU A 475 -19.26 3.67 -23.24
C GLU A 475 -20.21 4.44 -22.33
N GLU A 476 -21.51 4.12 -22.39
CA GLU A 476 -22.55 4.80 -21.60
C GLU A 476 -22.28 4.72 -20.09
N ALA A 477 -21.81 3.58 -19.59
CA ALA A 477 -21.49 3.41 -18.18
C ALA A 477 -20.27 4.25 -17.76
N VAL A 478 -19.28 4.38 -18.65
CA VAL A 478 -18.10 5.23 -18.41
C VAL A 478 -18.47 6.71 -18.45
N GLU A 479 -19.36 7.12 -19.34
CA GLU A 479 -19.86 8.51 -19.44
C GLU A 479 -20.63 8.93 -18.18
N ILE A 480 -21.49 8.06 -17.64
CA ILE A 480 -22.22 8.35 -16.40
C ILE A 480 -21.23 8.66 -15.26
N PHE A 481 -20.18 7.86 -15.11
CA PHE A 481 -19.18 8.07 -14.06
C PHE A 481 -18.32 9.32 -14.31
N LEU A 482 -18.01 9.63 -15.57
CA LEU A 482 -17.33 10.87 -15.95
C LEU A 482 -18.16 12.11 -15.56
N ASP A 483 -19.46 12.08 -15.81
CA ASP A 483 -20.38 13.15 -15.43
C ASP A 483 -20.44 13.34 -13.92
N ASP A 484 -20.36 12.27 -13.14
CA ASP A 484 -20.30 12.34 -11.68
C ASP A 484 -18.97 12.95 -11.19
N ILE A 485 -17.83 12.54 -11.76
CA ILE A 485 -16.53 13.19 -11.49
C ILE A 485 -16.61 14.69 -11.79
N LYS A 486 -17.18 15.07 -12.94
CA LYS A 486 -17.33 16.48 -13.32
C LYS A 486 -18.15 17.27 -12.29
N LYS A 487 -19.29 16.74 -11.87
CA LYS A 487 -20.15 17.39 -10.85
C LYS A 487 -19.40 17.60 -9.53
N GLU A 488 -18.65 16.60 -9.07
CA GLU A 488 -17.89 16.72 -7.81
C GLU A 488 -16.74 17.72 -7.93
N VAL A 489 -16.01 17.73 -9.05
CA VAL A 489 -14.98 18.75 -9.33
C VAL A 489 -15.57 20.16 -9.28
N GLU A 490 -16.73 20.37 -9.91
CA GLU A 490 -17.41 21.67 -9.93
C GLU A 490 -17.95 22.08 -8.55
N LYS A 491 -18.42 21.12 -7.74
CA LYS A 491 -18.84 21.36 -6.35
C LYS A 491 -17.69 21.84 -5.46
N LEU A 492 -16.46 21.42 -5.76
CA LEU A 492 -15.24 21.90 -5.07
C LEU A 492 -14.78 23.28 -5.57
N HIS A 493 -15.54 23.93 -6.47
CA HIS A 493 -15.21 25.22 -7.10
C HIS A 493 -14.02 25.18 -8.07
N PHE A 494 -13.71 24.01 -8.61
CA PHE A 494 -12.74 23.84 -9.69
C PHE A 494 -13.44 23.80 -11.05
N THR A 495 -12.76 24.29 -12.08
CA THR A 495 -13.20 24.12 -13.47
C THR A 495 -12.75 22.75 -13.97
N PHE A 496 -13.71 21.92 -14.40
CA PHE A 496 -13.43 20.60 -14.96
C PHE A 496 -12.61 20.70 -16.25
N HIS A 497 -11.56 19.89 -16.36
CA HIS A 497 -10.58 19.97 -17.45
C HIS A 497 -11.03 19.19 -18.70
N SER A 498 -11.89 19.80 -19.52
CA SER A 498 -12.49 19.16 -20.71
C SER A 498 -11.49 18.61 -21.73
N ASP A 499 -10.29 19.17 -21.83
CA ASP A 499 -9.29 18.73 -22.82
C ASP A 499 -8.71 17.34 -22.49
N ASN A 500 -8.92 16.84 -21.25
CA ASN A 500 -8.41 15.54 -20.80
C ASN A 500 -9.47 14.44 -20.81
N VAL A 501 -10.68 14.67 -21.34
CA VAL A 501 -11.80 13.72 -21.27
C VAL A 501 -11.41 12.31 -21.72
N ASP A 502 -10.70 12.16 -22.83
CA ASP A 502 -10.29 10.83 -23.32
C ASP A 502 -9.32 10.12 -22.37
N GLN A 503 -8.42 10.87 -21.73
CA GLN A 503 -7.48 10.34 -20.73
C GLN A 503 -8.21 9.95 -19.45
N ILE A 504 -9.17 10.76 -19.00
CA ILE A 504 -9.99 10.47 -17.82
C ILE A 504 -10.80 9.20 -18.06
N LYS A 505 -11.47 9.08 -19.20
CA LYS A 505 -12.20 7.86 -19.58
C LYS A 505 -11.29 6.64 -19.69
N ALA A 506 -10.06 6.80 -20.17
CA ALA A 506 -9.09 5.71 -20.18
C ALA A 506 -8.74 5.25 -18.76
N GLN A 507 -8.54 6.18 -17.83
CA GLN A 507 -8.28 5.88 -16.42
C GLN A 507 -9.48 5.19 -15.74
N ILE A 508 -10.71 5.69 -15.97
CA ILE A 508 -11.93 5.02 -15.50
C ILE A 508 -11.94 3.57 -15.98
N ARG A 509 -11.71 3.32 -17.27
CA ARG A 509 -11.71 1.96 -17.79
C ARG A 509 -10.61 1.11 -17.17
N GLU A 510 -9.40 1.65 -16.98
CA GLU A 510 -8.30 0.93 -16.35
C GLU A 510 -8.68 0.48 -14.94
N ASP A 511 -9.13 1.40 -14.08
CA ASP A 511 -9.50 1.08 -12.70
C ASP A 511 -10.65 0.07 -12.66
N PHE A 512 -11.70 0.26 -13.47
CA PHE A 512 -12.85 -0.65 -13.47
C PHE A 512 -12.55 -2.03 -14.07
N PHE A 513 -11.62 -2.14 -15.02
CA PHE A 513 -11.13 -3.44 -15.49
C PHE A 513 -10.25 -4.13 -14.42
N ASN A 514 -9.44 -3.38 -13.68
CA ASN A 514 -8.64 -3.91 -12.56
C ASN A 514 -9.45 -4.13 -11.30
N ARG A 515 -10.69 -3.65 -11.31
CA ARG A 515 -11.61 -3.65 -10.21
C ARG A 515 -11.13 -2.76 -9.03
N ASP A 516 -10.39 -1.72 -9.32
CA ASP A 516 -9.88 -0.78 -8.33
C ASP A 516 -10.89 0.32 -8.00
N ILE A 517 -10.81 0.83 -6.77
CA ILE A 517 -11.48 2.06 -6.37
C ILE A 517 -10.65 3.24 -6.89
N PRO A 518 -11.27 4.17 -7.65
CA PRO A 518 -10.63 5.38 -8.14
C PRO A 518 -9.93 6.18 -7.04
N VAL A 519 -8.74 6.69 -7.34
CA VAL A 519 -7.94 7.51 -6.42
C VAL A 519 -7.73 8.89 -7.00
N PHE A 520 -8.00 9.90 -6.18
CA PHE A 520 -7.88 11.30 -6.56
C PHE A 520 -6.83 12.00 -5.70
N TYR A 521 -6.15 12.96 -6.31
CA TYR A 521 -5.09 13.72 -5.68
C TYR A 521 -5.29 15.22 -5.86
N TYR A 522 -4.93 15.97 -4.83
CA TYR A 522 -4.83 17.42 -4.88
C TYR A 522 -3.37 17.83 -4.74
N ASP A 523 -2.95 18.73 -5.61
CA ASP A 523 -1.64 19.35 -5.59
C ASP A 523 -1.82 20.79 -5.10
N SER A 524 -1.37 21.08 -3.88
CA SER A 524 -1.53 22.40 -3.27
C SER A 524 -0.66 23.47 -3.96
N GLN A 525 0.47 23.10 -4.57
CA GLN A 525 1.37 24.04 -5.24
C GLN A 525 0.78 24.54 -6.56
N THR A 526 0.16 23.64 -7.32
CA THR A 526 -0.48 23.98 -8.61
C THR A 526 -1.97 24.24 -8.48
N SER A 527 -2.53 24.00 -7.29
CA SER A 527 -3.98 24.02 -7.01
C SER A 527 -4.74 23.22 -8.06
N CYS A 528 -4.27 22.02 -8.40
CA CYS A 528 -4.88 21.16 -9.42
C CYS A 528 -5.41 19.87 -8.80
N LEU A 529 -6.54 19.38 -9.34
CA LEU A 529 -7.10 18.08 -9.01
C LEU A 529 -6.68 17.07 -10.07
N TYR A 530 -6.31 15.88 -9.63
CA TYR A 530 -5.88 14.78 -10.47
C TYR A 530 -6.70 13.53 -10.18
N TYR A 531 -6.99 12.77 -11.24
CA TYR A 531 -7.34 11.36 -11.16
C TYR A 531 -6.09 10.58 -11.54
N GLN A 532 -5.45 9.95 -10.56
CA GLN A 532 -4.09 9.42 -10.69
C GLN A 532 -3.13 10.52 -11.19
N ASP A 533 -2.65 10.43 -12.43
CA ASP A 533 -1.76 11.41 -13.05
C ASP A 533 -2.47 12.32 -14.07
N VAL A 534 -3.78 12.18 -14.26
CA VAL A 534 -4.57 12.95 -15.23
C VAL A 534 -5.21 14.14 -14.53
N ILE A 535 -4.96 15.37 -15.00
CA ILE A 535 -5.62 16.57 -14.46
C ILE A 535 -7.12 16.50 -14.77
N ILE A 536 -7.96 16.60 -13.73
CA ILE A 536 -9.42 16.63 -13.83
C ILE A 536 -10.02 17.99 -13.49
N GLY A 537 -9.31 18.82 -12.72
CA GLY A 537 -9.80 20.13 -12.28
C GLY A 537 -8.68 21.14 -12.12
N ARG A 538 -8.96 22.39 -12.47
CA ARG A 538 -8.09 23.56 -12.25
C ARG A 538 -8.82 24.64 -11.45
N PRO A 539 -8.11 25.58 -10.81
CA PRO A 539 -8.75 26.72 -10.18
C PRO A 539 -9.63 27.43 -11.22
N SER A 540 -10.82 27.85 -10.83
CA SER A 540 -11.63 28.69 -11.70
C SER A 540 -10.88 30.00 -11.94
N ASP A 541 -10.67 30.38 -13.20
CA ASP A 541 -10.04 31.66 -13.54
C ASP A 541 -10.81 32.78 -12.81
N SER A 542 -10.10 33.50 -11.93
CA SER A 542 -10.69 34.56 -11.09
C SER A 542 -10.86 35.87 -11.83
#